data_AF-T1GMC8-F1
#
_entry.id   AF-T1GMC8-F1
#
_cell.length_a   1.000
_cell.length_b   1.000
_cell.length_c   1.000
_cell.angle_alpha   90.00
_cell.angle_beta   90.00
_cell.angle_gamma   90.00
#
_symmetry.space_group_name_H-M   'P 1'
#
loop_
_entity.id
_entity.type
_entity.pdbx_description
1 polymer ?
#
loop_
_entity_poly.entity_id
_entity_poly.type
_entity_poly.pdbx_seq_one_letter_code
_entity_poly.pdbx_strand_id
1 'polypeptide(L)'
;MLCYVMDEMKLIENFTLQANLTDLPRNQYVPGIGLGIGKCPYDPLDNSTAIYVEKGNPDDLPALYSGTNAEFTKADSVIFRPDLYNSSTGRMAHRFKRTLKYDSKWLD
;
A
#
# COMPACT_ATOMS: atom_id res chain seq x y z
N MET A 1 -5.80 6.95 3.78
CA MET A 1 -4.39 6.52 3.95
C MET A 1 -3.52 7.65 3.43
N LEU A 2 -2.99 8.47 4.33
CA LEU A 2 -2.07 9.55 3.99
C LEU A 2 -0.67 8.95 3.97
N CYS A 3 -0.01 8.98 2.82
CA CYS A 3 1.40 8.65 2.72
C CYS A 3 2.18 9.87 3.26
N TYR A 4 2.33 9.94 4.57
CA TYR A 4 3.22 10.93 5.16
C TYR A 4 4.65 10.49 4.90
N VAL A 5 5.35 11.23 4.05
CA VAL A 5 6.81 11.18 3.99
C VAL A 5 7.29 11.98 5.19
N MET A 6 7.50 11.28 6.30
CA MET A 6 8.10 11.86 7.50
C MET A 6 9.61 11.91 7.26
N ASP A 7 10.13 13.13 7.18
CA ASP A 7 11.54 13.53 6.92
C ASP A 7 12.53 13.10 8.01
N GLU A 8 12.15 12.16 8.88
CA GLU A 8 13.05 11.53 9.85
C GLU A 8 12.69 10.04 9.95
N MET A 9 13.67 9.18 9.64
CA MET A 9 13.68 7.72 9.74
C MET A 9 12.76 7.11 10.82
N LYS A 10 11.47 7.02 10.54
CA LYS A 10 10.53 6.06 11.14
C LYS A 10 9.83 5.34 10.01
N LEU A 11 10.41 4.19 9.70
CA LEU A 11 9.87 3.15 8.83
C LEU A 11 8.35 3.02 9.03
N ILE A 12 7.65 2.81 7.92
CA ILE A 12 6.20 2.66 7.76
C ILE A 12 5.74 1.36 8.46
N GLU A 13 5.98 1.23 9.75
CA GLU A 13 5.49 0.13 10.57
C GLU A 13 4.24 0.63 11.29
N ASN A 14 3.08 0.14 10.84
CA ASN A 14 1.79 0.20 11.55
C ASN A 14 0.98 1.51 11.54
N PHE A 15 0.94 2.28 10.45
CA PHE A 15 0.03 3.43 10.38
C PHE A 15 -1.39 3.05 9.89
N THR A 16 -2.12 2.36 10.75
CA THR A 16 -3.58 2.47 10.81
C THR A 16 -3.91 3.27 12.06
N LEU A 17 -4.48 4.45 11.87
CA LEU A 17 -4.85 5.37 12.93
C LEU A 17 -6.37 5.45 13.04
N GLN A 18 -6.83 5.80 14.24
CA GLN A 18 -8.19 6.29 14.42
C GLN A 18 -8.36 7.63 13.68
N ALA A 19 -9.62 8.00 13.41
CA ALA A 19 -9.93 9.26 12.73
C ALA A 19 -9.47 10.52 13.50
N ASN A 20 -9.24 10.40 14.80
CA ASN A 20 -8.70 11.45 15.66
C ASN A 20 -7.15 11.47 15.72
N LEU A 21 -6.47 10.80 14.79
CA LEU A 21 -5.00 10.73 14.69
C LEU A 21 -4.32 10.04 15.88
N THR A 22 -5.01 9.14 16.57
CA THR A 22 -4.42 8.30 17.62
C THR A 22 -4.13 6.89 17.11
N ASP A 23 -3.09 6.27 17.67
CA ASP A 23 -2.74 4.88 17.37
C ASP A 23 -3.89 3.93 17.72
N LEU A 24 -4.00 2.84 16.97
CA LEU A 24 -4.84 1.73 17.38
C LEU A 24 -4.25 1.06 18.64
N PRO A 25 -5.12 0.52 19.52
CA PRO A 25 -4.67 -0.34 20.61
C PRO A 25 -3.74 -1.46 20.12
N ARG A 26 -2.71 -1.82 20.88
CA ARG A 26 -1.71 -2.84 20.47
C ARG A 26 -2.31 -4.22 20.18
N ASN A 27 -3.48 -4.53 20.73
CA ASN A 27 -4.21 -5.77 20.48
C ASN A 27 -5.02 -5.74 19.17
N GLN A 28 -5.15 -4.58 18.52
CA GLN A 28 -5.89 -4.40 17.28
C GLN A 28 -4.90 -4.40 16.11
N TYR A 29 -4.62 -5.59 15.59
CA TYR A 29 -3.78 -5.79 14.41
C TYR A 29 -4.62 -5.72 13.13
N VAL A 30 -4.17 -4.94 12.14
CA VAL A 30 -4.79 -4.89 10.81
C VAL A 30 -3.94 -5.72 9.84
N PRO A 31 -4.50 -6.82 9.28
CA PRO A 31 -3.77 -7.67 8.33
C PRO A 31 -3.30 -6.89 7.11
N GLY A 32 -2.08 -7.18 6.65
CA GLY A 32 -1.51 -6.58 5.45
C GLY A 32 -0.91 -5.17 5.64
N ILE A 33 -0.88 -4.64 6.86
CA ILE A 33 -0.21 -3.39 7.24
C ILE A 33 1.23 -3.69 7.72
N GLY A 34 2.19 -2.82 7.36
CA GLY A 34 3.60 -2.90 7.79
C GLY A 34 4.62 -2.81 6.66
N LEU A 35 4.36 -3.42 5.50
CA LEU A 35 5.22 -3.26 4.31
C LEU A 35 4.63 -2.20 3.37
N GLY A 36 5.38 -1.12 3.14
CA GLY A 36 4.99 0.04 2.31
C GLY A 36 5.35 -0.09 0.82
N ILE A 37 6.12 -1.11 0.44
CA ILE A 37 6.60 -1.29 -0.94
C ILE A 37 5.42 -1.35 -1.90
N GLY A 38 5.46 -0.53 -2.95
CA GLY A 38 4.43 -0.43 -3.97
C GLY A 38 3.14 0.27 -3.50
N LYS A 39 2.99 0.61 -2.21
CA LYS A 39 1.83 1.36 -1.68
C LYS A 39 2.06 2.87 -1.70
N CYS A 40 3.31 3.29 -1.52
CA CYS A 40 3.75 4.68 -1.48
C CYS A 40 5.20 4.78 -1.99
N PRO A 41 5.71 5.98 -2.33
CA PRO A 41 7.05 6.14 -2.85
C PRO A 41 8.12 6.02 -1.76
N TYR A 42 9.33 5.70 -2.19
CA TYR A 42 10.54 5.81 -1.35
C TYR A 42 11.05 7.26 -1.29
N ASP A 43 10.93 8.01 -2.37
CA ASP A 43 11.40 9.40 -2.47
C ASP A 43 10.25 10.39 -2.15
N PRO A 44 10.43 11.37 -1.23
CA PRO A 44 9.45 12.44 -0.97
C PRO A 44 9.03 13.24 -2.19
N LEU A 45 9.90 13.34 -3.19
CA LEU A 45 9.69 14.16 -4.38
C LEU A 45 9.03 13.38 -5.53
N ASP A 46 8.77 12.08 -5.35
CA ASP A 46 8.10 11.28 -6.37
C ASP A 46 6.60 11.61 -6.44
N ASN A 47 6.14 11.93 -7.64
CA ASN A 47 4.72 12.04 -7.94
C ASN A 47 4.10 10.64 -7.94
N SER A 48 3.32 10.35 -6.90
CA SER A 48 2.62 9.09 -6.72
C SER A 48 1.13 9.32 -6.52
N THR A 49 0.33 8.27 -6.71
CA THR A 49 -1.11 8.31 -6.48
C THR A 49 -1.59 7.06 -5.78
N ALA A 50 -2.62 7.16 -4.96
CA ALA A 50 -3.26 6.02 -4.33
C ALA A 50 -4.74 6.27 -4.04
N ILE A 51 -5.54 5.21 -4.11
CA ILE A 51 -6.96 5.21 -3.76
C ILE A 51 -7.31 3.95 -2.97
N TYR A 52 -8.10 4.12 -1.92
CA TYR A 52 -8.66 3.01 -1.16
C TYR A 52 -10.08 2.72 -1.65
N VAL A 53 -10.32 1.49 -2.08
CA VAL A 53 -11.57 1.04 -2.71
C VAL A 53 -12.19 -0.02 -1.84
N GLU A 54 -13.39 0.24 -1.32
CA GLU A 54 -14.08 -0.66 -0.40
C GLU A 54 -14.88 -1.76 -1.09
N LYS A 55 -15.39 -1.50 -2.31
CA LYS A 55 -16.33 -2.38 -3.01
C LYS A 55 -15.93 -2.58 -4.47
N GLY A 56 -16.33 -3.71 -5.05
CA GLY A 56 -16.07 -4.09 -6.46
C GLY A 56 -14.78 -4.88 -6.68
N ASN A 57 -14.02 -5.16 -5.61
CA ASN A 57 -12.86 -6.04 -5.65
C ASN A 57 -13.31 -7.52 -5.55
N PRO A 58 -12.43 -8.50 -5.83
CA PRO A 58 -12.71 -9.90 -5.56
C PRO A 58 -13.18 -10.14 -4.11
N ASP A 59 -14.27 -10.89 -3.96
CA ASP A 59 -15.00 -11.15 -2.70
C ASP A 59 -15.44 -9.88 -1.97
N ASP A 60 -15.55 -8.76 -2.68
CA ASP A 60 -15.90 -7.44 -2.16
C ASP A 60 -14.98 -6.98 -1.00
N LEU A 61 -13.73 -7.47 -1.01
CA LEU A 61 -12.73 -7.13 0.00
C LEU A 61 -12.12 -5.75 -0.26
N PRO A 62 -11.85 -4.94 0.78
CA PRO A 62 -11.24 -3.63 0.58
C PRO A 62 -9.81 -3.74 0.07
N ALA A 63 -9.40 -2.79 -0.79
CA ALA A 63 -8.08 -2.78 -1.39
C ALA A 63 -7.53 -1.36 -1.57
N LEU A 64 -6.20 -1.23 -1.48
CA LEU A 64 -5.49 -0.05 -1.95
C LEU A 64 -5.09 -0.26 -3.41
N TYR A 65 -5.27 0.72 -4.27
CA TYR A 65 -4.65 0.78 -5.59
C TYR A 65 -3.69 1.95 -5.60
N SER A 66 -2.49 1.75 -6.12
CA SER A 66 -1.41 2.75 -6.08
C SER A 66 -0.63 2.77 -7.38
N GLY A 67 -0.14 3.94 -7.75
CA GLY A 67 0.87 4.18 -8.78
C GLY A 67 2.07 4.84 -8.14
N THR A 68 3.21 4.15 -8.12
CA THR A 68 4.44 4.62 -7.45
C THR A 68 5.68 3.96 -8.03
N ASN A 69 6.86 4.39 -7.57
CA ASN A 69 8.09 3.62 -7.73
C ASN A 69 8.28 2.64 -6.56
N ALA A 70 8.47 1.36 -6.85
CA ALA A 70 8.60 0.29 -5.86
C ALA A 70 10.04 -0.05 -5.48
N GLU A 71 11.03 0.68 -6.01
CA GLU A 71 12.44 0.43 -5.76
C GLU A 71 13.20 1.73 -5.50
N PHE A 72 14.17 1.70 -4.58
CA PHE A 72 14.96 2.88 -4.19
C PHE A 72 15.75 3.49 -5.38
N THR A 73 16.19 2.66 -6.33
CA THR A 73 16.91 3.09 -7.54
C THR A 73 16.01 3.78 -8.57
N LYS A 74 14.70 3.84 -8.32
CA LYS A 74 13.67 4.33 -9.22
C LYS A 74 13.47 3.54 -10.52
N ALA A 75 14.01 2.33 -10.59
CA ALA A 75 13.91 1.48 -11.79
C ALA A 75 12.63 0.62 -11.87
N ASP A 76 11.72 0.71 -10.90
CA ASP A 76 10.51 -0.12 -10.84
C ASP A 76 9.22 0.72 -10.67
N SER A 77 8.86 1.46 -11.73
CA SER A 77 7.55 2.10 -11.84
C SER A 77 6.43 1.04 -11.89
N VAL A 78 5.45 1.13 -10.99
CA VAL A 78 4.41 0.10 -10.84
C VAL A 78 3.03 0.70 -10.61
N ILE A 79 2.02 0.10 -11.25
CA ILE A 79 0.63 0.18 -10.77
C ILE A 79 0.36 -1.09 -9.98
N PHE A 80 0.02 -0.93 -8.71
CA PHE A 80 0.02 -1.99 -7.71
C PHE A 80 -1.30 -2.07 -6.95
N ARG A 81 -1.69 -3.28 -6.58
CA ARG A 81 -2.73 -3.57 -5.59
C ARG A 81 -2.14 -4.59 -4.61
N PRO A 82 -2.06 -4.33 -3.30
CA PRO A 82 -1.53 -5.28 -2.34
C PRO A 82 -2.43 -6.51 -2.22
N ASP A 83 -1.93 -7.49 -1.46
CA ASP A 83 -2.71 -8.67 -1.08
C ASP A 83 -4.04 -8.26 -0.43
N LEU A 84 -5.12 -8.96 -0.79
CA LEU A 84 -6.43 -8.77 -0.18
C LEU A 84 -6.56 -9.70 1.02
N TYR A 85 -6.85 -9.12 2.17
CA TYR A 85 -7.04 -9.86 3.41
C TYR A 85 -8.50 -9.83 3.82
N ASN A 86 -8.98 -10.97 4.32
CA ASN A 86 -10.25 -11.00 5.01
C ASN A 86 -10.03 -10.45 6.43
N SER A 87 -10.61 -9.28 6.73
CA SER A 87 -10.41 -8.59 8.01
C SER A 87 -10.90 -9.38 9.22
N SER A 88 -11.90 -10.25 9.06
CA SER A 88 -12.45 -11.07 10.15
C SER A 88 -11.56 -12.25 10.50
N THR A 89 -10.91 -12.87 9.51
CA THR A 89 -10.08 -14.08 9.71
C THR A 89 -8.58 -13.80 9.74
N GLY A 90 -8.16 -12.62 9.28
CA GLY A 90 -6.76 -12.24 9.10
C GLY A 90 -6.04 -12.94 7.96
N ARG A 91 -6.72 -13.80 7.19
CA ARG A 91 -6.11 -14.60 6.14
C ARG A 91 -6.05 -13.84 4.81
N MET A 92 -4.96 -14.03 4.08
CA MET A 92 -4.83 -13.57 2.70
C MET A 92 -5.80 -14.37 1.82
N ALA A 93 -6.73 -13.69 1.16
CA ALA A 93 -7.70 -14.27 0.24
C ALA A 93 -7.20 -14.21 -1.21
N HIS A 94 -6.61 -13.07 -1.61
CA HIS A 94 -6.12 -12.87 -2.98
C HIS A 94 -4.71 -12.28 -2.96
N ARG A 95 -3.85 -12.76 -3.85
CA ARG A 95 -2.52 -12.17 -4.03
C ARG A 95 -2.59 -10.78 -4.66
N PHE A 96 -1.53 -10.03 -4.42
CA PHE A 96 -1.28 -8.73 -5.01
C PHE A 96 -1.35 -8.77 -6.54
N LYS A 97 -1.60 -7.61 -7.13
CA LYS A 97 -1.52 -7.38 -8.58
C LYS A 97 -0.51 -6.29 -8.85
N ARG A 98 0.23 -6.45 -9.95
CA ARG A 98 1.19 -5.46 -10.42
C ARG A 98 1.26 -5.46 -11.94
N THR A 99 1.70 -4.34 -12.50
CA THR A 99 2.18 -4.27 -13.89
C THR A 99 3.45 -5.09 -14.07
N LEU A 100 3.71 -5.50 -15.32
CA LEU A 100 4.88 -6.32 -15.65
C LEU A 100 6.16 -5.51 -15.43
N LYS A 101 7.10 -6.07 -14.64
CA LYS A 101 8.37 -5.40 -14.32
C LYS A 101 9.22 -5.29 -15.59
N TYR A 102 9.84 -4.13 -15.79
CA TYR A 102 10.76 -3.83 -16.89
C TYR A 102 10.14 -3.95 -18.31
N ASP A 103 8.83 -3.81 -18.44
CA ASP A 103 8.16 -3.70 -19.74
C ASP A 103 7.71 -2.24 -19.97
N SER A 104 8.50 -1.51 -20.76
CA SER A 104 8.24 -0.10 -21.09
C SER A 104 6.95 0.13 -21.89
N LYS A 105 6.34 -0.93 -22.44
CA LYS A 105 5.00 -0.80 -23.05
C LYS A 105 3.90 -0.64 -22.02
N TRP A 106 4.14 -1.03 -20.77
CA TRP A 106 3.18 -0.87 -19.68
C TRP A 106 3.39 0.44 -18.95
N LEU A 107 4.63 0.72 -18.54
CA LEU A 107 5.06 1.94 -17.85
C LEU A 107 6.50 2.23 -18.22
N ASP A 108 6.79 3.47 -18.63
CA ASP A 108 8.11 3.98 -19.01
C ASP A 108 8.48 5.18 -18.13
#